data_AF-A0A067P733-F1
#
_entry.id   AF-A0A067P733-F1
#
_cell.length_a   1.000
_cell.length_b   1.000
_cell.length_c   1.000
_cell.angle_alpha   90.00
_cell.angle_beta   90.00
_cell.angle_gamma   90.00
#
_symmetry.space_group_name_H-M   'P 1'
#
loop_
_entity.id
_entity.type
_entity.pdbx_description
1 polymer ?
#
loop_
_entity_poly.entity_id
_entity_poly.type
_entity_poly.pdbx_seq_one_letter_code
_entity_poly.pdbx_strand_id
1 'polypeptide(L)'
;ALWHIFSSEHLEILKEFIISELRDEKQQSFSRIDSISSYHVYLTNEHLETLKARYNVRPFTFEQHHRDVVFIPAGCAHQVSNITPCAKIAMDFLAPQSLQRCIKVDRNLRTCHQTNKDTLELSLLLFH
;
A
#
# COMPACT_ATOMS: atom_id res chain seq x y z
N ALA A 1 5.43 8.17 15.00
CA ALA A 1 4.77 8.35 13.68
C ALA A 1 3.50 7.51 13.66
N LEU A 2 2.38 8.03 13.17
CA LEU A 2 1.11 7.31 13.09
C LEU A 2 1.06 6.47 11.81
N TRP A 3 0.79 5.18 11.95
CA TRP A 3 0.67 4.22 10.86
C TRP A 3 -0.77 3.74 10.70
N HIS A 4 -1.17 3.55 9.44
CA HIS A 4 -2.36 2.78 9.07
C HIS A 4 -1.93 1.75 8.04
N ILE A 5 -2.12 0.46 8.34
CA ILE A 5 -1.82 -0.65 7.40
C ILE A 5 -3.12 -1.38 7.08
N PHE A 6 -3.48 -1.44 5.80
CA PHE A 6 -4.67 -2.11 5.33
C PHE A 6 -4.35 -3.54 4.89
N SER A 7 -5.27 -4.47 5.16
CA SER A 7 -5.18 -5.83 4.65
C SER A 7 -5.13 -5.83 3.13
N SER A 8 -4.29 -6.69 2.56
CA SER A 8 -4.16 -6.86 1.10
C SER A 8 -5.47 -7.29 0.43
N GLU A 9 -6.42 -7.86 1.18
CA GLU A 9 -7.73 -8.27 0.66
C GLU A 9 -8.67 -7.09 0.38
N HIS A 10 -8.47 -5.96 1.07
CA HIS A 10 -9.30 -4.76 0.93
C HIS A 10 -8.80 -3.82 -0.17
N LEU A 11 -7.81 -4.22 -0.95
CA LEU A 11 -7.14 -3.35 -1.91
C LEU A 11 -8.13 -2.81 -2.97
N GLU A 12 -8.97 -3.67 -3.55
CA GLU A 12 -9.92 -3.23 -4.57
C GLU A 12 -10.99 -2.30 -3.99
N ILE A 13 -11.49 -2.59 -2.78
CA ILE A 13 -12.43 -1.71 -2.07
C ILE A 13 -11.80 -0.33 -1.82
N LEU A 14 -10.53 -0.29 -1.41
CA LEU A 14 -9.81 0.97 -1.19
C LEU A 14 -9.64 1.76 -2.48
N LYS A 15 -9.36 1.10 -3.62
CA LYS A 15 -9.30 1.76 -4.94
C LYS A 15 -10.63 2.40 -5.28
N GLU A 16 -11.71 1.63 -5.19
CA GLU A 16 -13.06 2.10 -5.49
C GLU A 16 -13.42 3.31 -4.64
N PHE A 17 -13.17 3.24 -3.33
CA PHE A 17 -13.42 4.34 -2.40
C PHE A 17 -12.63 5.60 -2.76
N ILE A 18 -11.34 5.48 -3.08
CA ILE A 18 -10.50 6.62 -3.45
C ILE A 18 -11.00 7.25 -4.76
N ILE A 19 -11.38 6.43 -5.74
CA ILE A 19 -11.90 6.89 -7.02
C ILE A 19 -13.26 7.59 -6.85
N SER A 20 -14.15 7.06 -6.00
CA SER A 20 -15.51 7.57 -5.88
C SER A 20 -15.61 8.81 -4.99
N GLU A 21 -14.89 8.85 -3.87
CA GLU A 21 -15.07 9.91 -2.87
C GLU A 21 -13.98 10.99 -2.93
N LEU A 22 -12.80 10.70 -3.50
CA LEU A 22 -11.61 11.56 -3.36
C LEU A 22 -11.06 12.08 -4.69
N ARG A 23 -11.59 11.63 -5.83
CA ARG A 23 -11.22 12.16 -7.15
C ARG A 23 -12.30 13.06 -7.73
N ASP A 24 -11.91 14.29 -8.03
CA ASP A 24 -12.67 15.14 -8.95
C ASP A 24 -12.56 14.62 -10.38
N GLU A 25 -13.63 14.79 -11.18
CA GLU A 25 -13.71 14.39 -12.60
C GLU A 25 -12.52 14.87 -13.45
N LYS A 26 -11.88 15.99 -13.07
CA LYS A 26 -10.71 16.56 -13.77
C LYS A 26 -9.43 15.73 -13.64
N GLN A 27 -9.29 14.88 -12.62
CA GLN A 27 -8.10 14.01 -12.42
C GLN A 27 -8.26 12.62 -13.05
N GLN A 28 -9.45 12.30 -13.56
CA GLN A 28 -9.78 11.00 -14.16
C GLN A 28 -8.99 10.71 -15.45
N SER A 29 -8.53 11.76 -16.15
CA SER A 29 -7.80 11.67 -17.43
C SER A 29 -6.33 11.24 -17.29
N PHE A 30 -5.72 11.33 -16.11
CA PHE A 30 -4.27 11.13 -15.92
C PHE A 30 -3.85 9.74 -15.45
N SER A 31 -4.76 8.88 -14.96
CA SER A 31 -4.39 7.53 -14.51
C SER A 31 -4.80 6.47 -15.52
N ARG A 32 -3.94 6.22 -16.50
CA ARG A 32 -3.95 4.98 -17.28
C ARG A 32 -3.39 3.77 -16.50
N ILE A 33 -3.02 3.96 -15.23
CA ILE A 33 -2.32 2.99 -14.38
C ILE A 33 -3.20 2.69 -13.16
N ASP A 34 -3.83 1.51 -13.12
CA ASP A 34 -4.77 1.04 -12.08
C ASP A 34 -4.07 0.55 -10.78
N SER A 35 -3.07 1.29 -10.30
CA SER A 35 -2.42 0.98 -9.01
C SER A 35 -2.83 1.97 -7.93
N ILE A 36 -3.09 1.49 -6.71
CA ILE A 36 -3.35 2.37 -5.56
C ILE A 36 -2.22 3.37 -5.37
N SER A 37 -0.98 2.95 -5.63
CA SER A 37 0.21 3.79 -5.48
C SER A 37 0.22 5.03 -6.38
N SER A 38 -0.64 5.08 -7.41
CA SER A 38 -0.78 6.25 -8.28
C SER A 38 -1.68 7.35 -7.69
N TYR A 39 -2.49 7.03 -6.67
CA TYR A 39 -3.35 7.99 -6.01
C TYR A 39 -2.56 8.67 -4.88
N HIS A 40 -2.07 9.89 -5.13
CA HIS A 40 -1.41 10.73 -4.12
C HIS A 40 -2.42 11.27 -3.09
N VAL A 41 -2.96 10.40 -2.25
CA VAL A 41 -4.04 10.70 -1.30
C VAL A 41 -3.69 10.20 0.10
N TYR A 42 -4.09 10.96 1.13
CA TYR A 42 -4.04 10.54 2.53
C TYR A 42 -5.47 10.41 3.07
N LEU A 43 -5.82 9.26 3.65
CA LEU A 43 -7.13 9.01 4.23
C LEU A 43 -7.21 9.65 5.62
N THR A 44 -8.09 10.64 5.76
CA THR A 44 -8.38 11.32 7.04
C THR A 44 -9.21 10.42 7.95
N ASN A 45 -9.37 10.80 9.22
CA ASN A 45 -10.25 10.07 10.15
C ASN A 45 -11.69 9.97 9.65
N GLU A 46 -12.21 11.00 8.96
CA GLU A 46 -13.54 10.97 8.36
C GLU A 46 -13.63 9.91 7.24
N HIS A 47 -12.60 9.82 6.40
CA HIS A 47 -12.51 8.79 5.37
C HIS A 47 -12.44 7.39 5.99
N LEU A 48 -11.65 7.21 7.06
CA LEU A 48 -11.52 5.93 7.77
C LEU A 48 -12.83 5.49 8.44
N GLU A 49 -13.56 6.41 9.07
CA GLU A 49 -14.88 6.11 9.64
C GLU A 49 -15.91 5.78 8.55
N THR A 50 -15.82 6.43 7.39
CA THR A 50 -16.67 6.11 6.23
C THR A 50 -16.36 4.71 5.67
N LEU A 51 -15.08 4.38 5.48
CA LEU A 51 -14.64 3.04 5.05
C LEU A 51 -15.15 1.94 5.99
N LYS A 52 -15.06 2.19 7.30
CA LYS A 52 -15.56 1.31 8.34
C LYS A 52 -17.08 1.16 8.29
N ALA A 53 -17.82 2.25 8.13
CA ALA A 53 -19.27 2.23 8.13
C ALA A 53 -19.86 1.58 6.86
N ARG A 54 -19.32 1.91 5.69
CA ARG A 54 -19.88 1.46 4.40
C ARG A 54 -19.33 0.09 3.95
N TYR A 55 -18.06 -0.18 4.21
CA TYR A 55 -17.36 -1.35 3.67
C TYR A 55 -16.83 -2.30 4.75
N ASN A 56 -17.00 -1.96 6.04
CA ASN A 56 -16.40 -2.69 7.15
C ASN A 56 -14.87 -2.84 7.04
N VAL A 57 -14.21 -1.91 6.34
CA VAL A 57 -12.76 -1.89 6.18
C VAL A 57 -12.15 -0.99 7.25
N ARG A 58 -11.18 -1.53 8.00
CA ARG A 58 -10.37 -0.76 8.95
C ARG A 58 -8.89 -1.07 8.75
N PRO A 59 -8.00 -0.08 8.82
CA PRO A 59 -6.58 -0.36 8.92
C PRO A 59 -6.22 -0.88 10.32
N PHE A 60 -5.08 -1.56 10.40
CA PHE A 60 -4.34 -1.69 11.64
C PHE A 60 -3.65 -0.36 11.93
N THR A 61 -4.04 0.29 13.03
CA THR A 61 -3.58 1.63 13.40
C THR A 61 -2.70 1.59 14.64
N PHE A 62 -1.51 2.19 14.58
CA PHE A 62 -0.59 2.24 15.71
C PHE A 62 0.42 3.38 15.57
N GLU A 63 1.03 3.76 16.70
CA GLU A 63 2.13 4.71 16.73
C GLU A 63 3.48 3.97 16.77
N GLN A 64 4.34 4.28 15.81
CA GLN A 64 5.74 3.87 15.81
C GLN A 64 6.56 4.88 16.62
N HIS A 65 7.24 4.39 17.65
CA HIS A 65 8.18 5.14 18.48
C HIS A 65 9.63 4.94 18.02
N HIS A 66 10.56 5.65 18.66
CA HIS A 66 11.98 5.51 18.38
C HIS A 66 12.44 4.06 18.64
N ARG A 67 13.15 3.45 17.68
CA ARG A 67 13.63 2.05 17.67
C ARG A 67 12.57 0.97 17.41
N ASP A 68 11.31 1.33 17.20
CA ASP A 68 10.31 0.37 16.76
C ASP A 68 10.57 -0.06 15.31
N VAL A 69 10.42 -1.36 15.07
CA VAL A 69 10.48 -1.96 13.73
C VAL A 69 9.07 -2.28 13.27
N VAL A 70 8.74 -1.83 12.06
CA VAL A 70 7.44 -2.06 11.44
C VAL A 70 7.60 -3.05 10.29
N PHE A 71 6.91 -4.18 10.40
CA PHE A 71 6.82 -5.17 9.32
C PHE A 71 5.56 -4.91 8.50
N ILE A 72 5.73 -4.73 7.20
CA ILE A 72 4.62 -4.53 6.25
C ILE A 72 4.57 -5.76 5.33
N PRO A 73 3.52 -6.60 5.43
CA PRO A 73 3.38 -7.73 4.53
C PRO A 73 3.22 -7.27 3.08
N ALA A 74 3.74 -8.07 2.14
CA ALA A 74 3.59 -7.79 0.71
C ALA A 74 2.11 -7.60 0.32
N GLY A 75 1.84 -6.60 -0.52
CA GLY A 75 0.48 -6.31 -1.03
C GLY A 75 -0.43 -5.54 -0.08
N CYS A 76 0.02 -5.21 1.14
CA CYS A 76 -0.73 -4.33 2.04
C CYS A 76 -0.51 -2.85 1.69
N ALA A 77 -1.60 -2.12 1.44
CA ALA A 77 -1.55 -0.66 1.34
C ALA A 77 -1.30 -0.05 2.73
N HIS A 78 -0.57 1.07 2.79
CA HIS A 78 -0.28 1.73 4.06
C HIS A 78 -0.10 3.25 3.89
N GLN A 79 -0.36 3.99 4.96
CA GLN A 79 -0.09 5.43 5.03
C GLN A 79 0.58 5.78 6.36
N VAL A 80 1.44 6.79 6.34
CA VAL A 80 2.24 7.21 7.50
C VAL A 80 2.11 8.72 7.68
N SER A 81 1.82 9.15 8.90
CA SER A 81 1.89 10.56 9.30
C SER A 81 2.96 10.78 10.37
N ASN A 82 3.85 11.73 10.13
CA ASN A 82 4.88 12.11 11.09
C ASN A 82 4.28 13.04 12.14
N ILE A 83 4.12 12.53 13.37
CA ILE A 83 3.68 13.31 14.54
C ILE A 83 4.79 14.29 14.97
N THR A 84 6.05 13.90 14.78
CA THR A 84 7.27 14.67 15.04
C THR A 84 8.23 14.51 13.86
N PRO A 85 9.27 15.34 13.71
CA PRO A 85 10.34 15.10 12.74
C PRO A 85 10.95 13.70 12.92
N CYS A 86 11.08 12.95 11.82
CA CYS A 86 11.49 11.55 11.84
C CYS A 86 12.41 11.23 10.65
N ALA A 87 13.48 10.47 10.89
CA ALA A 87 14.22 9.75 9.85
C ALA A 87 13.86 8.26 9.93
N LYS A 88 13.72 7.59 8.77
CA LYS A 88 13.39 6.17 8.69
C LYS A 88 14.29 5.49 7.67
N ILE A 89 14.65 4.24 7.97
CA ILE A 89 15.34 3.35 7.03
C ILE A 89 14.39 2.19 6.76
N ALA A 90 14.25 1.84 5.49
CA ALA A 90 13.44 0.70 5.05
C ALA A 90 14.32 -0.27 4.28
N MET A 91 13.98 -1.56 4.36
CA MET A 91 14.64 -2.63 3.62
C MET A 91 13.58 -3.63 3.19
N ASP A 92 13.61 -4.00 1.92
CA ASP A 92 12.76 -5.05 1.37
C ASP A 92 13.42 -6.41 1.54
N PHE A 93 12.60 -7.42 1.87
CA PHE A 93 13.05 -8.81 1.96
C PHE A 93 11.92 -9.75 1.53
N LEU A 94 12.29 -10.97 1.14
CA LEU A 94 11.32 -12.02 0.82
C LEU A 94 11.32 -13.08 1.92
N ALA A 95 10.16 -13.27 2.55
CA ALA A 95 9.93 -14.40 3.42
C ALA A 95 9.33 -15.57 2.61
N PRO A 96 9.76 -16.82 2.83
CA PRO A 96 9.20 -17.99 2.12
C PRO A 96 7.68 -18.08 2.20
N GLN A 97 7.11 -17.74 3.36
CA GLN A 97 5.66 -17.76 3.61
C GLN A 97 4.89 -16.74 2.75
N SER A 98 5.56 -15.68 2.29
CA SER A 98 4.97 -14.59 1.52
C SER A 98 5.22 -14.72 0.02
N LEU A 99 5.98 -15.73 -0.44
CA LEU A 99 6.46 -15.84 -1.80
C LEU A 99 5.34 -15.83 -2.85
N GLN A 100 4.28 -16.62 -2.64
CA GLN A 100 3.12 -16.64 -3.54
C GLN A 100 2.45 -15.26 -3.65
N ARG A 101 2.37 -14.53 -2.54
CA ARG A 101 1.82 -13.17 -2.51
C ARG A 101 2.75 -12.18 -3.22
N CYS A 102 4.06 -12.27 -2.98
CA CYS A 102 5.05 -11.45 -3.66
C CYS A 102 5.02 -11.65 -5.19
N ILE A 103 4.89 -12.89 -5.67
CA ILE A 103 4.73 -13.18 -7.11
C ILE A 103 3.47 -12.52 -7.67
N LYS A 104 2.35 -12.58 -6.95
CA LYS A 104 1.09 -11.93 -7.40
C LYS A 104 1.25 -10.40 -7.46
N VAL A 105 1.87 -9.81 -6.45
CA VAL A 105 2.14 -8.36 -6.39
C VAL A 105 3.09 -7.93 -7.50
N ASP A 106 4.16 -8.68 -7.74
CA ASP A 106 5.13 -8.42 -8.82
C ASP A 106 4.48 -8.49 -10.20
N ARG A 107 3.64 -9.51 -10.47
CA ARG A 107 2.88 -9.59 -11.73
C ARG A 107 2.01 -8.35 -11.93
N ASN A 108 1.25 -7.95 -10.90
CA ASN A 108 0.38 -6.77 -10.97
C ASN A 108 1.19 -5.48 -11.21
N LEU A 109 2.35 -5.34 -10.57
CA LEU A 109 3.26 -4.21 -10.78
C LEU A 109 3.82 -4.17 -12.20
N ARG A 110 4.25 -5.31 -12.75
CA ARG A 110 4.75 -5.41 -14.13
C ARG A 110 3.67 -5.11 -15.17
N THR A 111 2.41 -5.45 -14.88
CA THR A 111 1.28 -5.10 -15.75
C THR A 111 0.95 -3.59 -15.67
N CYS A 112 1.13 -2.97 -14.51
CA CYS A 112 0.89 -1.53 -14.30
C CYS A 112 2.05 -0.63 -14.78
N HIS A 113 3.30 -1.10 -14.63
CA HIS A 113 4.51 -0.38 -15.01
C HIS A 113 5.19 -1.09 -16.17
N GLN A 114 5.13 -0.48 -17.35
CA GLN A 114 6.10 -0.78 -18.40
C GLN A 114 7.47 -0.31 -17.87
N THR A 115 8.26 -1.25 -17.35
CA THR A 115 9.68 -1.14 -16.99
C THR A 115 10.05 -0.15 -15.88
N ASN A 116 10.35 -0.66 -14.68
CA ASN A 116 11.47 -0.17 -13.88
C ASN A 116 12.07 -1.30 -13.04
N LYS A 117 13.41 -1.39 -13.06
CA LYS A 117 14.24 -2.53 -12.64
C LYS A 117 14.56 -2.56 -11.14
N ASP A 118 13.72 -1.97 -10.29
CA ASP A 118 13.96 -1.93 -8.83
C ASP A 118 13.25 -3.06 -8.07
N THR A 119 12.55 -3.96 -8.77
CA THR A 119 11.97 -5.14 -8.13
C THR A 119 13.06 -6.16 -7.82
N LEU A 120 13.15 -6.63 -6.57
CA LEU A 120 13.85 -7.86 -6.21
C LEU A 120 13.48 -8.95 -7.22
N GLU A 121 14.43 -9.38 -8.05
CA GLU A 121 14.20 -10.41 -9.07
C GLU A 121 13.91 -11.74 -8.37
N LEU A 122 12.61 -12.08 -8.30
CA LEU A 122 12.11 -13.31 -7.68
C LEU A 122 12.80 -14.56 -8.26
N SER A 123 13.21 -14.52 -9.53
CA SER A 123 13.96 -15.58 -10.19
C SER A 123 15.31 -15.88 -9.53
N LEU A 124 16.03 -14.86 -9.04
CA LEU A 124 17.34 -15.05 -8.40
C LEU A 124 17.22 -15.70 -7.01
N LEU A 125 16.06 -15.60 -6.36
CA LEU A 125 15.82 -16.12 -5.00
C LEU A 125 15.14 -17.50 -4.98
N LEU A 126 14.61 -17.98 -6.11
CA LEU A 126 13.94 -19.28 -6.23
C LEU A 126 14.87 -20.46 -6.54
N PHE A 127 16.14 -20.20 -6.86
CA PHE A 127 17.14 -21.21 -7.24
C PHE A 127 18.04 -21.70 -6.10
N HIS A 128 17.61 -21.55 -4.83
CA HIS A 128 18.31 -22.09 -3.66
C HIS A 128 17.51 -23.16 -2.95
#